data_AF-A0A1E4K2Q9-F1
#
_entry.id   AF-A0A1E4K2Q9-F1
#
_cell.length_a   1.000
_cell.length_b   1.000
_cell.length_c   1.000
_cell.angle_alpha   90.00
_cell.angle_beta   90.00
_cell.angle_gamma   90.00
#
_symmetry.space_group_name_H-M   'P 1'
#
loop_
_entity.id
_entity.type
_entity.pdbx_description
1 polymer ?
#
loop_
_entity_poly.entity_id
_entity_poly.type
_entity_poly.pdbx_seq_one_letter_code
_entity_poly.pdbx_strand_id
1 'polypeptide(L)'
;MADSRFGYKSLGKSGDISKAQHCRAEVWLSGHGWVPVDPADVRKVMLEEPPGGRSLTDEMVVDARRRLFGAWEMNWLAYNTAHDLPLPGSRNVTLPFLMYPQAETADSMLDSLDASSFSYRITSKEITAPS
;
A
#
# COMPACT_ATOMS: atom_id res chain seq x y z
N MET A 1 2.08 -10.03 -8.54
CA MET A 1 2.55 -9.83 -7.15
C MET A 1 2.61 -11.19 -6.45
N ALA A 2 3.53 -11.38 -5.52
CA ALA A 2 3.81 -12.60 -4.75
C ALA A 2 3.66 -12.39 -3.23
N ASP A 3 3.88 -13.40 -2.40
CA ASP A 3 3.93 -13.20 -0.94
C ASP A 3 5.30 -12.62 -0.51
N SER A 4 5.35 -11.89 0.62
CA SER A 4 6.61 -11.25 1.05
C SER A 4 7.73 -12.26 1.31
N ARG A 5 8.93 -11.92 0.84
CA ARG A 5 10.16 -12.68 1.12
C ARG A 5 10.87 -12.23 2.40
N PHE A 6 10.36 -11.20 3.07
CA PHE A 6 10.88 -10.74 4.37
C PHE A 6 10.31 -11.54 5.55
N GLY A 7 9.38 -12.47 5.31
CA GLY A 7 8.80 -13.33 6.35
C GLY A 7 7.58 -12.74 7.06
N TYR A 8 7.10 -11.57 6.65
CA TYR A 8 5.88 -10.95 7.14
C TYR A 8 4.66 -11.46 6.36
N LYS A 9 3.61 -11.92 7.04
CA LYS A 9 2.34 -12.35 6.41
C LYS A 9 1.46 -11.17 6.00
N SER A 10 1.66 -10.02 6.64
CA SER A 10 0.93 -8.77 6.42
C SER A 10 1.50 -7.96 5.25
N LEU A 11 2.76 -8.19 4.87
CA LEU A 11 3.41 -7.55 3.73
C LEU A 11 3.40 -8.47 2.53
N GLY A 12 3.33 -7.91 1.31
CA GLY A 12 3.39 -8.62 0.02
C GLY A 12 2.32 -9.72 -0.13
N LYS A 13 1.47 -9.65 -1.15
CA LYS A 13 0.36 -10.60 -1.27
C LYS A 13 0.12 -11.09 -2.69
N SER A 14 -0.11 -12.39 -2.83
CA SER A 14 -0.68 -13.04 -4.01
C SER A 14 -2.17 -13.41 -3.80
N GLY A 15 -2.89 -13.70 -4.89
CA GLY A 15 -4.31 -14.04 -4.82
C GLY A 15 -5.19 -12.80 -4.67
N ASP A 16 -6.07 -12.76 -3.66
CA ASP A 16 -6.94 -11.61 -3.42
C ASP A 16 -6.20 -10.46 -2.72
N ILE A 17 -5.96 -9.39 -3.47
CA ILE A 17 -5.20 -8.21 -3.05
C ILE A 17 -6.09 -6.97 -2.96
N SER A 18 -7.40 -7.13 -2.80
CA SER A 18 -8.35 -6.01 -2.76
C SER A 18 -8.12 -5.03 -1.60
N LYS A 19 -7.29 -5.40 -0.62
CA LYS A 19 -6.88 -4.58 0.54
C LYS A 19 -5.37 -4.28 0.57
N ALA A 20 -4.67 -4.42 -0.56
CA ALA A 20 -3.21 -4.30 -0.63
C ALA A 20 -2.74 -2.94 -1.18
N GLN A 21 -3.63 -1.97 -1.37
CA GLN A 21 -3.29 -0.62 -1.79
C GLN A 21 -2.49 0.06 -0.68
N HIS A 22 -1.44 0.78 -1.07
CA HIS A 22 -0.45 1.26 -0.12
C HIS A 22 0.18 2.57 -0.58
N CYS A 23 0.45 3.47 0.35
CA CYS A 23 1.25 4.65 0.11
C CYS A 23 2.70 4.38 0.49
N ARG A 24 3.62 4.72 -0.40
CA ARG A 24 5.07 4.64 -0.16
C ARG A 24 5.66 6.03 -0.15
N ALA A 25 6.74 6.22 0.58
CA ALA A 25 7.40 7.51 0.71
C ALA A 25 8.90 7.40 0.44
N GLU A 26 9.48 8.52 0.04
CA GLU A 26 10.93 8.72 -0.01
C GLU A 26 11.27 9.96 0.80
N VAL A 27 12.46 9.99 1.40
CA VAL A 27 12.99 11.16 2.09
C VAL A 27 14.32 11.55 1.47
N TRP A 28 14.53 12.84 1.26
CA TRP A 28 15.83 13.34 0.81
C TRP A 28 16.80 13.44 2.00
N LEU A 29 17.90 12.68 1.94
CA LEU A 29 18.97 12.73 2.93
C LEU A 29 20.23 13.32 2.28
N SER A 30 20.77 14.37 2.90
CA SER A 30 22.02 14.97 2.44
C SER A 30 23.14 13.91 2.36
N GLY A 31 23.87 13.90 1.24
CA GLY A 31 24.91 12.90 0.95
C GLY A 31 24.42 11.52 0.49
N HIS A 32 23.11 11.25 0.51
CA HIS A 32 22.53 9.95 0.12
C HIS A 32 21.45 10.05 -0.97
N GLY A 33 20.84 11.23 -1.15
CA GLY A 33 19.79 11.46 -2.14
C GLY A 33 18.39 11.06 -1.65
N TRP A 34 17.51 10.67 -2.58
CA TRP A 34 16.19 10.13 -2.25
C TRP A 34 16.34 8.71 -1.70
N VAL A 35 15.88 8.52 -0.47
CA VAL A 35 15.96 7.24 0.25
C VAL A 35 14.54 6.71 0.47
N PRO A 36 14.22 5.49 0.02
CA PRO A 36 12.90 4.91 0.22
C PRO A 36 12.67 4.62 1.69
N VAL A 37 11.50 5.00 2.19
CA VAL A 37 11.06 4.71 3.56
C VAL A 37 9.63 4.20 3.55
N ASP A 38 9.31 3.26 4.44
CA ASP A 38 7.93 2.76 4.56
C ASP A 38 7.44 2.65 6.00
N PRO A 39 7.05 3.78 6.62
CA PRO A 39 6.44 3.77 7.94
C PRO A 39 5.05 3.12 7.95
N ALA A 40 4.36 3.06 6.82
CA ALA A 40 3.02 2.49 6.73
C ALA A 40 3.07 0.95 6.82
N ASP A 41 4.02 0.30 6.13
CA ASP A 41 4.24 -1.15 6.25
C ASP A 41 4.76 -1.52 7.66
N VAL A 42 5.56 -0.66 8.31
CA VAL A 42 5.91 -0.86 9.74
C VAL A 42 4.65 -0.85 10.61
N ARG A 43 3.74 0.11 10.39
CA ARG A 43 2.48 0.17 11.13
C ARG A 43 1.57 -1.02 10.81
N LYS A 44 1.60 -1.51 9.58
CA LYS A 44 0.88 -2.72 9.19
C LYS A 44 1.40 -3.94 9.93
N VAL A 45 2.72 -4.11 10.01
CA VAL A 45 3.35 -5.18 10.79
C VAL A 45 2.90 -5.11 12.26
N MET A 46 2.85 -3.91 12.85
CA MET A 46 2.36 -3.75 14.22
C MET A 46 0.90 -4.20 14.40
N LEU A 47 0.02 -3.80 13.49
CA LEU A 47 -1.42 -4.02 13.62
C LEU A 47 -1.85 -5.43 13.23
N GLU A 48 -1.25 -5.99 12.19
CA GLU A 48 -1.77 -7.15 11.47
C GLU A 48 -0.93 -8.42 11.61
N GLU A 49 0.37 -8.33 11.93
CA GLU A 49 1.14 -9.56 12.10
C GLU A 49 0.67 -10.33 13.34
N PRO A 50 0.24 -11.60 13.20
CA PRO A 50 -0.34 -12.38 14.28
C PRO A 50 0.54 -12.34 15.54
N PRO A 51 -0.02 -12.07 16.73
CA PRO A 51 -1.44 -11.96 17.06
C PRO A 51 -2.10 -10.60 16.74
N GLY A 52 -1.35 -9.65 16.15
CA GLY A 52 -1.75 -8.26 15.96
C GLY A 52 -1.46 -7.40 17.20
N GLY A 53 -1.63 -6.09 17.07
CA GLY A 53 -1.54 -5.15 18.19
C GLY A 53 -0.16 -5.07 18.88
N ARG A 54 0.93 -5.28 18.14
CA ARG A 54 2.30 -5.28 18.65
C ARG A 54 2.78 -3.87 18.99
N SER A 55 3.64 -3.76 20.00
CA SER A 55 4.22 -2.49 20.42
C SER A 55 5.35 -2.05 19.47
N LEU A 56 5.71 -0.76 19.52
CA LEU A 56 6.84 -0.22 18.73
C LEU A 56 8.21 -0.82 19.11
N THR A 57 8.31 -1.42 20.30
CA THR A 57 9.54 -2.03 20.81
C THR A 57 9.58 -3.55 20.63
N ASP A 58 8.52 -4.14 20.07
CA ASP A 58 8.53 -5.55 19.67
C ASP A 58 9.67 -5.77 18.67
N GLU A 59 10.48 -6.82 18.88
CA GLU A 59 11.67 -7.09 18.08
C GLU A 59 11.34 -7.17 16.58
N MET A 60 10.21 -7.78 16.21
CA MET A 60 9.79 -7.90 14.82
C MET A 60 9.44 -6.54 14.19
N VAL A 61 8.85 -5.64 14.98
CA VAL A 61 8.53 -4.27 14.55
C VAL A 61 9.81 -3.44 14.41
N VAL A 62 10.75 -3.60 15.34
CA VAL A 62 12.08 -2.96 15.27
C VAL A 62 12.84 -3.41 14.03
N ASP A 63 12.80 -4.69 13.72
CA ASP A 63 13.43 -5.26 12.53
C ASP A 63 12.76 -4.76 11.24
N ALA A 64 11.42 -4.71 11.20
CA ALA A 64 10.68 -4.13 10.07
C ALA A 64 11.08 -2.66 9.85
N ARG A 65 11.17 -1.87 10.93
CA ARG A 65 11.56 -0.45 10.87
C ARG A 65 12.98 -0.27 10.35
N ARG A 66 13.93 -1.10 10.78
CA ARG A 66 15.31 -1.08 10.28
C ARG A 66 15.36 -1.47 8.82
N ARG A 67 14.61 -2.50 8.42
CA ARG A 67 14.58 -3.02 7.05
C ARG A 67 13.98 -2.01 6.07
N LEU A 68 12.89 -1.35 6.46
CA LEU A 68 12.09 -0.45 5.62
C LEU A 68 12.56 1.00 5.66
N PHE A 69 13.70 1.28 6.28
CA PHE A 69 14.40 2.56 6.17
C PHE A 69 15.58 2.39 5.21
N GLY A 70 15.40 2.82 3.96
CA GLY A 70 16.31 2.53 2.85
C GLY A 70 15.86 1.38 1.95
N ALA A 71 14.66 0.82 2.17
CA ALA A 71 14.07 -0.14 1.26
C ALA A 71 12.54 -0.13 1.30
N TRP A 72 11.93 -0.67 0.25
CA TRP A 72 10.53 -1.04 0.19
C TRP A 72 10.41 -2.56 0.09
N GLU A 73 9.26 -3.13 0.48
CA GLU A 73 8.86 -4.42 -0.09
C GLU A 73 8.79 -4.23 -1.61
N MET A 74 9.45 -5.07 -2.41
CA MET A 74 9.63 -4.83 -3.86
C MET A 74 8.54 -5.45 -4.71
N ASN A 75 7.50 -5.95 -4.06
CA ASN A 75 6.36 -6.59 -4.69
C ASN A 75 5.14 -5.65 -4.77
N TRP A 76 5.23 -4.66 -5.64
CA TRP A 76 4.19 -3.64 -5.86
C TRP A 76 4.25 -3.13 -7.30
N LEU A 77 3.27 -2.31 -7.66
CA LEU A 77 3.21 -1.59 -8.92
C LEU A 77 2.91 -0.12 -8.63
N ALA A 78 3.74 0.79 -9.14
CA ALA A 78 3.48 2.23 -9.06
C ALA A 78 2.33 2.59 -9.99
N TYR A 79 1.31 3.25 -9.47
CA TYR A 79 0.22 3.76 -10.31
C TYR A 79 0.46 5.22 -10.66
N ASN A 80 0.88 6.04 -9.69
CA ASN A 80 1.15 7.46 -9.87
C ASN A 80 1.97 8.01 -8.69
N THR A 81 2.52 9.20 -8.88
CA THR A 81 3.06 10.09 -7.84
C THR A 81 2.31 11.43 -7.81
N ALA A 82 1.10 11.45 -8.35
CA ALA A 82 0.33 12.67 -8.58
C ALA A 82 -0.27 13.19 -7.27
N HIS A 83 -0.30 14.51 -7.14
CA HIS A 83 -1.08 15.21 -6.14
C HIS A 83 -2.13 16.08 -6.82
N ASP A 84 -3.22 16.40 -6.11
CA ASP A 84 -4.32 17.23 -6.62
C ASP A 84 -4.82 16.77 -8.00
N LEU A 85 -5.09 15.46 -8.12
CA LEU A 85 -5.43 14.77 -9.36
C LEU A 85 -6.90 15.02 -9.74
N PRO A 86 -7.18 15.76 -10.84
CA PRO A 86 -8.54 15.86 -11.36
C PRO A 86 -8.95 14.51 -11.95
N LEU A 87 -10.09 13.97 -11.54
CA LEU A 87 -10.55 12.67 -12.02
C LEU A 87 -11.21 12.81 -13.40
N PRO A 88 -10.64 12.19 -14.45
CA PRO A 88 -11.23 12.27 -15.79
C PRO A 88 -12.65 11.70 -15.80
N GLY A 89 -13.58 12.44 -16.40
CA GLY A 89 -14.99 12.03 -16.49
C GLY A 89 -15.82 12.24 -15.23
N SER A 90 -15.24 12.77 -14.15
CA SER A 90 -15.99 13.14 -12.94
C SER A 90 -16.65 14.52 -13.04
N ARG A 91 -17.55 14.84 -12.12
CA ARG A 91 -18.14 16.19 -11.94
C ARG A 91 -17.18 17.17 -11.26
N ASN A 92 -15.99 17.36 -11.83
CA ASN A 92 -14.90 18.20 -11.31
C ASN A 92 -14.36 17.75 -9.94
N VAL A 93 -14.31 16.44 -9.71
CA VAL A 93 -13.69 15.89 -8.49
C VAL A 93 -12.18 15.92 -8.65
N THR A 94 -11.50 16.46 -7.64
CA THR A 94 -10.03 16.45 -7.52
C THR A 94 -9.65 15.70 -6.26
N LEU A 95 -8.82 14.67 -6.39
CA LEU A 95 -8.32 13.90 -5.25
C LEU A 95 -6.97 14.48 -4.79
N PRO A 96 -6.67 14.45 -3.49
CA PRO A 96 -5.32 14.76 -3.03
C PRO A 96 -4.30 13.76 -3.58
N PHE A 97 -4.67 12.49 -3.72
CA PHE A 97 -3.90 11.42 -4.37
C PHE A 97 -4.83 10.22 -4.66
N LEU A 98 -4.46 9.37 -5.64
CA LEU A 98 -5.26 8.22 -6.04
C LEU A 98 -4.76 6.94 -5.36
N MET A 99 -5.34 6.58 -4.21
CA MET A 99 -4.98 5.39 -3.42
C MET A 99 -5.95 4.22 -3.59
N TYR A 100 -7.25 4.50 -3.52
CA TYR A 100 -8.31 3.50 -3.66
C TYR A 100 -9.09 3.70 -4.95
N PRO A 101 -9.75 2.65 -5.49
CA PRO A 101 -10.73 2.80 -6.54
C PRO A 101 -11.75 3.89 -6.20
N GLN A 102 -12.13 4.67 -7.20
CA GLN A 102 -13.10 5.76 -7.06
C GLN A 102 -14.32 5.43 -7.92
N ALA A 103 -15.51 5.77 -7.42
CA ALA A 103 -16.76 5.60 -8.14
C ALA A 103 -17.67 6.80 -7.91
N GLU A 104 -18.31 7.24 -8.98
CA GLU A 104 -19.28 8.34 -8.97
C GLU A 104 -20.60 7.84 -9.57
N THR A 105 -21.72 8.09 -8.88
CA THR A 105 -23.08 7.84 -9.38
C THR A 105 -23.76 9.15 -9.77
N ALA A 106 -24.97 9.09 -10.32
CA ALA A 106 -25.77 10.28 -10.59
C ALA A 106 -25.99 11.14 -9.33
N ASP A 107 -26.01 10.53 -8.15
CA ASP A 107 -26.29 11.22 -6.88
C ASP A 107 -25.02 11.79 -6.24
N SER A 108 -23.94 11.01 -6.15
CA SER A 108 -22.74 11.43 -5.43
C SER A 108 -21.50 10.58 -5.76
N MET A 109 -20.35 10.99 -5.23
CA MET A 109 -19.21 10.09 -5.04
C MET A 109 -19.57 8.99 -4.03
N LEU A 110 -19.10 7.78 -4.26
CA LEU A 110 -19.15 6.68 -3.29
C LEU A 110 -17.96 6.76 -2.34
N ASP A 111 -18.17 6.38 -1.08
CA ASP A 111 -17.08 6.28 -0.12
C ASP A 111 -16.21 5.04 -0.42
N SER A 112 -14.98 5.27 -0.88
CA SER A 112 -14.01 4.20 -1.17
C SER A 112 -13.57 3.38 0.04
N LEU A 113 -13.87 3.84 1.27
CA LEU A 113 -13.58 3.14 2.52
C LEU A 113 -14.77 2.34 3.06
N ASP A 114 -15.98 2.56 2.54
CA ASP A 114 -17.17 1.80 2.91
C ASP A 114 -17.31 0.55 2.03
N ALA A 115 -16.67 -0.54 2.47
CA ALA A 115 -16.70 -1.82 1.77
C ALA A 115 -18.12 -2.43 1.66
N SER A 116 -19.11 -1.95 2.42
CA SER A 116 -20.48 -2.45 2.34
C SER A 116 -21.25 -1.86 1.16
N SER A 117 -21.04 -0.58 0.87
CA SER A 117 -21.70 0.14 -0.24
C SER A 117 -20.86 0.18 -1.51
N PHE A 118 -19.54 0.05 -1.41
CA PHE A 118 -18.63 0.01 -2.54
C PHE A 118 -17.68 -1.19 -2.46
N SER A 119 -18.02 -2.24 -3.22
CA SER A 119 -17.21 -3.46 -3.30
C SER A 119 -16.48 -3.57 -4.64
N TYR A 120 -15.24 -4.03 -4.57
CA TYR A 120 -14.41 -4.34 -5.73
C TYR A 120 -13.48 -5.51 -5.39
N ARG A 121 -12.98 -6.18 -6.43
CA ARG A 121 -12.03 -7.28 -6.27
C ARG A 121 -10.81 -7.04 -7.14
N ILE A 122 -9.63 -7.08 -6.52
CA ILE A 122 -8.34 -7.03 -7.20
C ILE A 122 -7.64 -8.35 -6.94
N THR A 123 -7.23 -9.04 -8.00
CA THR A 123 -6.45 -10.27 -7.89
C THR A 123 -5.07 -10.09 -8.47
N SER A 124 -4.10 -10.80 -7.89
CA SER A 124 -2.75 -10.89 -8.44
C SER A 124 -2.28 -12.32 -8.45
N LYS A 125 -1.39 -12.62 -9.40
CA LYS A 125 -0.72 -13.90 -9.52
C LYS A 125 0.78 -13.65 -9.67
N GLU A 126 1.59 -14.50 -9.07
CA GLU A 126 3.02 -14.53 -9.35
C GLU A 126 3.25 -15.11 -10.75
N ILE A 127 4.14 -14.49 -11.51
CA ILE A 127 4.61 -15.02 -12.78
C ILE A 127 5.95 -15.68 -12.51
N THR A 128 5.96 -17.01 -12.53
CA THR A 128 7.20 -17.79 -12.50
C THR A 128 7.76 -17.88 -13.92
N ALA A 129 9.07 -17.75 -14.09
CA ALA A 129 9.68 -18.04 -15.39
C ALA A 129 9.31 -19.49 -15.82
N PRO A 130 9.02 -19.74 -17.10
CA PRO A 130 8.84 -21.10 -17.57
C PRO A 130 10.13 -21.89 -17.30
N SER A 131 9.97 -23.10 -16.79
CA SER A 131 11.03 -24.09 -16.61
C SER A 131 11.69 -24.47 -17.93
#